data_AF-A0AAU4J271-F1
#
_entry.id   AF-A0AAU4J271-F1
#
_cell.length_a   1.000
_cell.length_b   1.000
_cell.length_c   1.000
_cell.angle_alpha   90.00
_cell.angle_beta   90.00
_cell.angle_gamma   90.00
#
_symmetry.space_group_name_H-M   'P 1'
#
loop_
_entity.id
_entity.type
_entity.pdbx_description
1 polymer ?
#
loop_
_entity_poly.entity_id
_entity_poly.type
_entity_poly.pdbx_seq_one_letter_code
_entity_poly.pdbx_strand_id
1 'polypeptide(L)' 'MSAGRKQGSDHLVTAARQTTPEERVAASRLVLRKARDHDDLHLLLEVLGLNTQAE' A
#
# COMPACT_ATOMS: atom_id res chain seq x y z
N MET A 1 37.16 23.74 -2.58
CA MET A 1 36.44 22.81 -1.70
C MET A 1 34.95 23.02 -1.95
N SER A 2 34.34 22.18 -2.79
CA SER A 2 33.00 22.41 -3.33
C SER A 2 32.02 21.46 -2.66
N ALA A 3 31.01 22.00 -2.00
CA ALA A 3 29.99 21.28 -1.26
C ALA A 3 29.21 20.32 -2.17
N GLY A 4 29.45 19.02 -2.01
CA GLY A 4 28.72 17.96 -2.68
C GLY A 4 27.33 17.77 -2.07
N ARG A 5 26.33 18.47 -2.60
CA ARG A 5 24.90 18.17 -2.35
C ARG A 5 24.54 16.85 -3.04
N LYS A 6 24.73 15.73 -2.36
CA LYS A 6 24.13 14.44 -2.67
C LYS A 6 23.32 13.95 -1.46
N GLN A 7 22.27 14.69 -1.11
CA GLN A 7 21.31 14.32 -0.07
C GLN A 7 19.91 14.42 -0.66
N GLY A 8 19.56 13.48 -1.53
CA GLY A 8 18.29 13.52 -2.25
C GLY A 8 17.89 12.19 -2.88
N SER A 9 18.40 11.06 -2.38
CA SER A 9 18.09 9.76 -2.99
C SER A 9 17.85 8.59 -2.02
N ASP A 10 17.73 8.84 -0.71
CA ASP A 10 17.43 7.78 0.28
C ASP A 10 16.01 7.83 0.85
N HIS A 11 15.26 8.91 0.61
CA HIS A 11 13.89 9.02 1.12
C HIS A 11 12.82 8.31 0.27
N LEU A 12 13.16 7.82 -0.93
CA LEU A 12 12.24 7.04 -1.75
C LEU A 12 12.29 5.53 -1.43
N VAL A 13 13.37 5.05 -0.79
CA VAL A 13 13.52 3.63 -0.43
C VAL A 13 12.66 3.26 0.80
N THR A 14 12.24 4.25 1.59
CA THR A 14 11.36 4.05 2.76
C THR A 14 9.87 4.29 2.47
N ALA A 15 9.49 4.61 1.23
CA ALA A 15 8.09 4.62 0.81
C ALA A 15 7.52 3.20 0.58
N ALA A 16 8.39 2.19 0.52
CA ALA A 16 8.03 0.78 0.72
C ALA A 16 7.77 0.47 2.20
N ARG A 17 7.12 1.40 2.91
CA ARG A 17 6.60 1.17 4.26
C ARG A 17 5.58 0.04 4.13
N GLN A 18 6.05 -1.12 4.57
CA GLN A 18 5.24 -2.28 4.92
C GLN A 18 3.96 -1.77 5.58
N THR A 19 2.82 -1.90 4.89
CA THR A 19 1.52 -1.56 5.46
C THR A 19 1.41 -2.29 6.80
N THR A 20 1.20 -1.56 7.89
CA THR A 20 1.08 -2.19 9.20
C THR A 20 -0.16 -3.09 9.23
N PRO A 21 -0.21 -4.11 10.10
CA PRO A 21 -1.42 -4.93 10.25
C PRO A 21 -2.69 -4.09 10.46
N GLU A 22 -2.58 -3.00 11.21
CA GLU A 22 -3.69 -2.08 11.50
C GLU A 22 -4.13 -1.32 10.24
N GLU A 23 -3.17 -0.87 9.42
CA GLU A 23 -3.45 -0.20 8.15
C GLU A 23 -4.12 -1.15 7.15
N ARG A 24 -3.70 -2.42 7.11
CA ARG A 24 -4.36 -3.45 6.30
C ARG A 24 -5.81 -3.65 6.73
N VAL A 25 -6.07 -3.73 8.04
CA VAL A 25 -7.45 -3.87 8.57
C VAL A 25 -8.30 -2.65 8.22
N ALA A 26 -7.76 -1.45 8.36
CA ALA A 26 -8.46 -0.22 7.98
C ALA A 26 -8.77 -0.17 6.48
N ALA A 27 -7.80 -0.57 5.66
CA ALA A 27 -7.96 -0.66 4.21
C ALA A 27 -9.02 -1.70 3.81
N SER A 28 -9.00 -2.90 4.39
CA SER A 28 -10.05 -3.92 4.15
C SER A 28 -11.44 -3.40 4.53
N ARG A 29 -11.57 -2.70 5.66
CA ARG A 29 -12.86 -2.10 6.07
C ARG A 29 -13.33 -1.02 5.11
N LEU A 30 -12.41 -0.21 4.60
CA LEU A 30 -12.72 0.82 3.62
C LEU A 30 -13.23 0.20 2.31
N VAL A 31 -12.54 -0.83 1.82
CA VAL A 31 -12.94 -1.57 0.62
C VAL A 31 -14.32 -2.19 0.79
N LEU A 32 -14.57 -2.92 1.88
CA LEU A 32 -15.88 -3.53 2.15
C LEU A 32 -17.02 -2.49 2.21
N ARG A 33 -16.74 -1.26 2.66
CA ARG A 33 -17.72 -0.18 2.71
C ARG A 33 -17.97 0.47 1.35
N LYS A 34 -17.00 0.42 0.44
CA LYS A 34 -17.02 1.16 -0.84
C LYS A 34 -17.33 0.30 -2.05
N ALA A 35 -17.05 -1.00 -1.96
CA ALA A 35 -17.36 -1.96 -3.00
C ALA A 35 -18.85 -1.94 -3.32
N ARG A 36 -19.17 -1.80 -4.61
CA ARG A 36 -20.56 -1.78 -5.11
C ARG A 36 -21.10 -3.17 -5.39
N ASP A 37 -20.19 -4.07 -5.75
CA ASP A 37 -20.46 -5.46 -6.07
C ASP A 37 -19.22 -6.33 -5.74
N HIS A 38 -19.33 -7.62 -6.01
CA HIS A 38 -18.29 -8.60 -5.69
C HIS A 38 -17.03 -8.42 -6.55
N ASP A 39 -17.17 -8.01 -7.80
CA ASP A 39 -16.05 -7.84 -8.72
C ASP A 39 -15.23 -6.59 -8.35
N ASP A 40 -15.92 -5.51 -7.98
CA ASP A 40 -15.33 -4.28 -7.45
C ASP A 40 -14.59 -4.53 -6.13
N LEU A 41 -15.16 -5.36 -5.25
CA LEU A 41 -14.48 -5.82 -4.03
C LEU A 41 -13.16 -6.54 -4.35
N HIS A 42 -13.18 -7.48 -5.29
CA HIS A 42 -12.00 -8.23 -5.69
C HIS A 42 -10.90 -7.32 -6.25
N LEU A 43 -11.26 -6.43 -7.17
CA LEU A 43 -10.33 -5.48 -7.80
C LEU A 43 -9.69 -4.55 -6.76
N LEU A 44 -10.47 -4.04 -5.82
CA LEU A 44 -9.98 -3.16 -4.76
C LEU A 44 -9.04 -3.88 -3.78
N LEU A 45 -9.33 -5.15 -3.44
CA LEU A 45 -8.45 -5.95 -2.58
C LEU A 45 -7.13 -6.31 -3.29
N GLU A 46 -7.17 -6.56 -4.61
CA GLU A 46 -6.00 -6.87 -5.43
C GLU A 46 -5.07 -5.66 -5.58
N VAL A 47 -5.61 -4.48 -5.92
CA VAL A 47 -4.82 -3.24 -6.06
C VAL A 47 -4.12 -2.86 -4.75
N LEU A 48 -4.74 -3.15 -3.60
CA LEU A 48 -4.16 -2.90 -2.29
C LEU A 48 -3.22 -4.02 -1.81
N GLY A 49 -3.03 -5.09 -2.58
CA GLY A 49 -2.23 -6.25 -2.17
C GLY A 49 -2.79 -6.96 -0.94
N LEU A 50 -4.10 -6.82 -0.67
CA LEU A 50 -4.80 -7.46 0.44
C LEU A 50 -5.32 -8.86 0.06
N ASN A 51 -5.39 -9.16 -1.24
CA ASN A 51 -5.70 -10.48 -1.78
C ASN A 51 -4.43 -11.29 -2.05
N THR A 52 -3.55 -11.40 -1.06
CA THR A 52 -2.47 -12.40 -1.09
C THR A 52 -3.07 -13.75 -0.70
N GLN A 53 -3.69 -14.44 -1.66
CA GLN A 53 -3.85 -15.87 -1.51
C GLN A 53 -2.44 -16.44 -1.40
N ALA A 54 -2.12 -17.00 -0.23
CA ALA A 54 -0.92 -17.79 -0.05
C ALA A 54 -0.98 -18.94 -1.06
N GLU A 55 -0.05 -18.96 -2.01
CA GLU A 55 0.34 -20.21 -2.66
C GLU A 55 0.82 -21.23 -1.62
#